data_AF-A0A5Q8CAR2-F1
#
_entry.id   AF-A0A5Q8CAR2-F1
#
_cell.length_a   1.000
_cell.length_b   1.000
_cell.length_c   1.000
_cell.angle_alpha   90.00
_cell.angle_beta   90.00
_cell.angle_gamma   90.00
#
_symmetry.space_group_name_H-M   'P 1'
#
loop_
_entity.id
_entity.type
_entity.pdbx_description
1 polymer ?
#
loop_
_entity_poly.entity_id
_entity_poly.type
_entity_poly.pdbx_seq_one_letter_code
_entity_poly.pdbx_strand_id
1 'polypeptide(L)'
;MPFCVTSATSDAVLEARNTDAEILGVVDLANKTDAKIGTMRLGEAIQFVANASVLGYGVRGAMVFYGKAGTPSLRARECEQLWALYGFALLEP
;
A
#
# COMPACT_ATOMS: atom_id res chain seq x y z
N MET A 1 5.65 -11.77 -16.49
CA MET A 1 4.23 -11.97 -16.15
C MET A 1 3.73 -10.71 -15.43
N PRO A 2 2.85 -9.88 -16.00
CA PRO A 2 2.24 -8.82 -15.23
C PRO A 2 1.08 -9.44 -14.43
N PHE A 3 1.24 -9.51 -13.11
CA PHE A 3 0.09 -9.67 -12.24
C PHE A 3 -0.68 -8.36 -12.35
N CYS A 4 -1.83 -8.40 -13.01
CA CYS A 4 -2.77 -7.30 -13.11
C CYS A 4 -3.60 -7.31 -11.83
N VAL A 5 -3.77 -6.15 -11.17
CA VAL A 5 -4.80 -6.03 -10.13
C VAL A 5 -6.14 -6.34 -10.79
N THR A 6 -6.76 -7.46 -10.43
CA THR A 6 -8.09 -7.79 -10.95
C THR A 6 -9.12 -6.79 -10.43
N SER A 7 -10.12 -6.43 -11.24
CA SER A 7 -11.19 -5.49 -10.84
C SER A 7 -11.78 -5.82 -9.47
N ALA A 8 -12.05 -7.10 -9.19
CA ALA A 8 -12.57 -7.55 -7.91
C ALA A 8 -11.65 -7.22 -6.70
N THR A 9 -10.33 -7.19 -6.91
CA THR A 9 -9.35 -6.79 -5.90
C THR A 9 -9.34 -5.28 -5.73
N SER A 10 -9.44 -4.52 -6.83
CA SER A 10 -9.51 -3.06 -6.82
C SER A 10 -10.73 -2.56 -6.04
N ASP A 11 -11.91 -3.11 -6.33
CA ASP A 11 -13.16 -2.74 -5.67
C ASP A 11 -13.13 -3.10 -4.17
N ALA A 12 -12.64 -4.28 -3.82
CA ALA A 12 -12.49 -4.68 -2.42
C ALA A 12 -11.52 -3.78 -1.63
N VAL A 13 -10.46 -3.28 -2.27
CA VAL A 13 -9.53 -2.33 -1.67
C VAL A 13 -10.19 -0.96 -1.48
N LEU A 14 -10.96 -0.49 -2.47
CA LEU A 14 -11.68 0.79 -2.37
C LEU A 14 -12.71 0.76 -1.22
N GLU A 15 -13.43 -0.34 -1.05
CA GLU A 15 -14.37 -0.53 0.07
C GLU A 15 -13.62 -0.59 1.41
N ALA A 16 -12.45 -1.25 1.44
CA ALA A 16 -11.65 -1.39 2.65
C ALA A 16 -10.72 -0.19 2.95
N ARG A 17 -10.74 0.88 2.14
CA ARG A 17 -9.78 2.01 2.20
C ARG A 17 -9.67 2.67 3.59
N ASN A 18 -10.75 2.66 4.36
CA ASN A 18 -10.82 3.22 5.71
C ASN A 18 -10.45 2.23 6.83
N THR A 19 -10.13 1.00 6.48
CA THR A 19 -9.73 -0.03 7.45
C THR A 19 -8.27 0.17 7.83
N ASP A 20 -7.93 -0.21 9.06
CA ASP A 20 -6.55 -0.26 9.52
C ASP A 20 -5.69 -1.17 8.64
N ALA A 21 -4.51 -0.67 8.33
CA ALA A 21 -3.50 -1.32 7.52
C ALA A 21 -2.11 -1.15 8.13
N GLU A 22 -1.28 -2.15 7.92
CA GLU A 22 0.11 -2.21 8.38
C GLU A 22 1.04 -2.40 7.19
N ILE A 23 2.12 -1.63 7.14
CA ILE A 23 3.13 -1.75 6.10
C ILE A 23 4.38 -2.42 6.68
N LEU A 24 4.80 -3.52 6.06
CA LEU A 24 6.01 -4.23 6.40
C LEU A 24 6.99 -4.26 5.22
N GLY A 25 8.29 -4.30 5.52
CA GLY A 25 9.34 -4.46 4.51
C GLY A 25 9.71 -3.19 3.73
N VAL A 26 9.41 -2.01 4.28
CA VAL A 26 9.91 -0.72 3.77
C VAL A 26 11.31 -0.46 4.30
N VAL A 27 12.22 -0.03 3.43
CA VAL A 27 13.59 0.34 3.81
C VAL A 27 13.78 1.83 3.61
N ASP A 28 14.25 2.53 4.64
CA ASP A 28 14.69 3.92 4.50
C ASP A 28 16.05 3.93 3.79
N LEU A 29 16.14 4.48 2.59
CA LEU A 29 17.40 4.44 1.81
C LEU A 29 18.42 5.45 2.32
N ALA A 30 17.98 6.50 3.04
CA ALA A 30 18.85 7.52 3.58
C ALA A 30 19.66 6.98 4.79
N ASN A 31 18.99 6.25 5.67
CA ASN A 31 19.52 5.67 6.90
C ASN A 31 19.91 4.19 6.75
N LYS A 32 19.47 3.53 5.65
CA LYS A 32 19.69 2.11 5.36
C LYS A 32 19.13 1.16 6.43
N THR A 33 18.02 1.55 7.05
CA THR A 33 17.35 0.78 8.11
C THR A 33 15.93 0.41 7.68
N ASP A 34 15.31 -0.55 8.37
CA ASP A 34 13.88 -0.76 8.24
C ASP A 34 13.11 0.50 8.66
N ALA A 35 12.17 0.93 7.83
CA ALA A 35 11.26 2.00 8.19
C ALA A 35 10.13 1.39 9.03
N LYS A 36 10.07 1.78 10.30
CA LYS A 36 8.94 1.44 11.16
C LYS A 36 7.78 2.37 10.84
N ILE A 37 6.88 1.89 9.97
CA ILE A 37 5.65 2.58 9.67
C ILE A 37 4.58 2.07 10.65
N GLY A 38 3.92 2.99 11.35
CA GLY A 38 2.81 2.64 12.23
C GLY A 38 1.58 2.16 11.46
N THR A 39 0.58 1.65 12.19
CA THR A 39 -0.73 1.34 11.63
C THR A 39 -1.41 2.62 11.16
N MET A 40 -1.96 2.62 9.94
CA MET A 40 -2.71 3.73 9.37
C MET A 40 -3.83 3.21 8.45
N ARG A 41 -4.64 4.09 7.88
CA ARG A 41 -5.71 3.64 6.96
C ARG A 41 -5.12 3.02 5.70
N LEU A 42 -5.80 2.04 5.13
CA LEU A 42 -5.39 1.39 3.88
C LEU A 42 -5.15 2.40 2.74
N GLY A 43 -6.01 3.40 2.59
CA GLY A 43 -5.82 4.46 1.60
C GLY A 43 -4.51 5.23 1.78
N GLU A 44 -4.20 5.61 3.04
CA GLU A 44 -2.95 6.29 3.39
C GLU A 44 -1.74 5.37 3.18
N ALA A 45 -1.89 4.08 3.49
CA ALA A 45 -0.84 3.10 3.28
C ALA A 45 -0.51 2.92 1.79
N ILE A 46 -1.53 2.84 0.94
CA ILE A 46 -1.37 2.76 -0.51
C ILE A 46 -0.69 4.04 -1.04
N GLN A 47 -1.14 5.21 -0.60
CA GLN A 47 -0.52 6.48 -0.97
C GLN A 47 0.95 6.51 -0.55
N PHE A 48 1.27 6.13 0.68
CA PHE A 48 2.64 6.11 1.19
C PHE A 48 3.52 5.23 0.32
N VAL A 49 3.12 3.99 0.06
CA VAL A 49 3.90 3.05 -0.74
C VAL A 49 4.05 3.52 -2.19
N ALA A 50 2.99 4.07 -2.79
CA ALA A 50 3.03 4.61 -4.14
C ALA A 50 3.98 5.82 -4.27
N ASN A 51 4.09 6.65 -3.22
CA ASN A 51 4.98 7.82 -3.20
C ASN A 51 6.35 7.55 -2.57
N ALA A 52 6.56 6.36 -2.00
CA ALA A 52 7.75 6.01 -1.24
C ALA A 52 9.05 6.18 -2.04
N SER A 53 9.04 5.81 -3.33
CA SER A 53 10.20 5.99 -4.22
C SER A 53 10.60 7.46 -4.37
N VAL A 54 9.64 8.40 -4.34
CA VAL A 54 9.89 9.85 -4.39
C VAL A 54 10.46 10.35 -3.06
N LEU A 55 10.00 9.76 -1.95
CA LEU A 55 10.41 10.09 -0.59
C LEU A 55 11.75 9.45 -0.18
N GLY A 56 12.39 8.67 -1.06
CA GLY A 56 13.67 8.00 -0.77
C GLY A 56 13.53 6.70 0.04
N TYR A 57 12.36 6.08 0.03
CA TYR A 57 12.14 4.76 0.63
C TYR A 57 12.18 3.66 -0.43
N GLY A 58 12.85 2.56 -0.09
CA GLY A 58 12.86 1.33 -0.87
C GLY A 58 11.65 0.47 -0.53
N VAL A 59 10.71 0.38 -1.47
CA VAL A 59 9.46 -0.41 -1.31
C VAL A 59 9.40 -1.68 -2.15
N ARG A 60 10.50 -2.10 -2.78
CA ARG A 60 10.51 -3.33 -3.61
C ARG A 60 10.08 -4.59 -2.85
N GLY A 61 10.33 -4.63 -1.54
CA GLY A 61 9.89 -5.71 -0.65
C GLY A 61 8.60 -5.42 0.13
N ALA A 62 8.02 -4.23 -0.03
CA ALA A 62 6.94 -3.78 0.83
C ALA A 62 5.66 -4.60 0.63
N MET A 63 5.01 -4.89 1.75
CA MET A 63 3.71 -5.54 1.83
C MET A 63 2.79 -4.68 2.69
N VAL A 64 1.59 -4.41 2.19
CA VAL A 64 0.52 -3.76 2.94
C VAL A 64 -0.49 -4.83 3.34
N PHE A 65 -0.67 -5.01 4.64
CA PHE A 65 -1.68 -5.89 5.23
C PHE A 65 -2.84 -5.03 5.68
N TYR A 66 -4.07 -5.43 5.36
CA TYR A 66 -5.27 -4.66 5.70
C TYR A 66 -6.43 -5.58 6.04
N GLY A 67 -7.30 -5.15 6.95
CA GLY A 67 -8.41 -5.98 7.41
C GLY A 67 -7.98 -7.11 8.35
N LYS A 68 -8.74 -8.22 8.37
CA LYS A 68 -8.51 -9.34 9.30
C LYS A 68 -7.44 -10.30 8.78
N ALA A 69 -6.67 -10.90 9.69
CA ALA A 69 -5.70 -11.97 9.38
C ALA A 69 -6.30 -13.02 8.41
N GLY A 70 -5.75 -13.10 7.20
CA GLY A 70 -6.26 -13.95 6.11
C GLY A 70 -6.69 -13.17 4.86
N THR A 71 -6.83 -11.85 4.91
CA THR A 71 -6.97 -11.01 3.71
C THR A 71 -5.68 -10.97 2.89
N PRO A 72 -5.79 -10.85 1.55
CA PRO A 72 -4.63 -10.77 0.68
C PRO A 72 -3.84 -9.49 0.97
N SER A 73 -2.51 -9.61 1.07
CA SER A 73 -1.61 -8.46 1.20
C SER A 73 -1.37 -7.79 -0.17
N LEU A 74 -1.30 -6.47 -0.20
CA LEU A 74 -0.91 -5.73 -1.40
C LEU A 74 0.61 -5.60 -1.47
N ARG A 75 1.16 -5.78 -2.67
CA ARG A 75 2.56 -5.46 -2.97
C ARG A 75 2.69 -4.01 -3.42
N ALA A 76 3.89 -3.44 -3.33
CA ALA A 76 4.14 -2.07 -3.78
C ALA A 76 3.63 -1.76 -5.19
N ARG A 77 3.82 -2.68 -6.13
CA ARG A 77 3.32 -2.52 -7.51
C ARG A 77 1.79 -2.50 -7.61
N GLU A 78 1.10 -3.24 -6.74
CA GLU A 78 -0.37 -3.22 -6.69
C GLU A 78 -0.84 -1.90 -6.08
N CYS A 79 -0.17 -1.42 -5.02
CA CYS A 79 -0.43 -0.09 -4.44
C CYS A 79 -0.24 1.03 -5.47
N GLU A 80 0.83 0.98 -6.27
CA GLU A 80 1.06 1.94 -7.37
C GLU A 80 -0.07 1.92 -8.40
N GLN A 81 -0.53 0.73 -8.82
CA GLN A 81 -1.65 0.59 -9.75
C GLN A 81 -2.97 1.11 -9.16
N LEU A 82 -3.27 0.77 -7.91
CA LEU A 82 -4.47 1.21 -7.20
C LEU A 82 -4.47 2.73 -6.99
N TRP A 83 -3.32 3.30 -6.63
CA TRP A 83 -3.16 4.75 -6.52
C TRP A 83 -3.32 5.44 -7.88
N ALA A 84 -2.81 4.86 -8.96
CA ALA A 84 -3.02 5.39 -10.31
C ALA A 84 -4.49 5.29 -10.77
N LEU A 85 -5.23 4.28 -10.30
CA LEU A 85 -6.62 4.03 -10.67
C LEU A 85 -7.60 4.94 -9.90
N TYR A 86 -7.45 5.03 -8.59
CA TYR A 86 -8.40 5.72 -7.70
C TYR A 86 -7.87 7.07 -7.19
N GLY A 87 -6.55 7.22 -7.06
CA GLY A 87 -5.91 8.42 -6.52
C GLY A 87 -6.49 8.85 -5.18
N PHE A 88 -6.87 10.13 -5.09
CA PHE A 88 -7.42 10.72 -3.87
C PHE A 88 -8.72 10.06 -3.37
N ALA A 89 -9.46 9.33 -4.21
CA ALA A 89 -10.66 8.61 -3.78
C ALA A 89 -10.37 7.55 -2.70
N LEU A 90 -9.13 7.05 -2.62
CA LEU A 90 -8.69 6.15 -1.55
C LEU A 90 -8.58 6.85 -0.18
N LEU A 91 -8.42 8.17 -0.16
CA LEU A 91 -8.27 8.97 1.06
C LEU A 91 -9.59 9.56 1.55
N GLU A 92 -10.64 9.47 0.73
CA GLU A 92 -11.96 9.93 1.12
C GLU A 92 -12.54 9.02 2.21
N PRO A 93 -13.10 9.59 3.31
CA PRO A 93 -13.70 8.82 4.38
C PRO A 93 -14.93 8.00 3.94
#